data_AF-A0A9J6DLX1-F1
#
_entry.id   AF-A0A9J6DLX1-F1
#
_cell.length_a   1.000
_cell.length_b   1.000
_cell.length_c   1.000
_cell.angle_alpha   90.00
_cell.angle_beta   90.00
_cell.angle_gamma   90.00
#
_symmetry.space_group_name_H-M   'P 1'
#
loop_
_entity.id
_entity.type
_entity.pdbx_description
1 polymer ?
#
loop_
_entity_poly.entity_id
_entity_poly.type
_entity_poly.pdbx_seq_one_letter_code
_entity_poly.pdbx_strand_id
1 'polypeptide(L)'
;MVDGLSCFWVTLQVVQAEAVRTGCESFRRWRSYLDEGGHGHTMGVLYWQLNDIWQAPSWSSIEYGGRWKMLHYFAKKFYSPVLVSPFSNKTHLTVFIVNDELSPLEKVSLKIFSQKWTSFVPENTTAFELVVPAASSFEAVIIPLDSLWNTSSCSSTECFLWFTLEDTLTAFPLAPEAYVLPARLANATLVQATIKVVSVTGPLFADHEPYSYKVNLFTDNVAIFVWLDSQHLSGRFSDNGFLLRESNKVVFFRTNEKVSAEELRDAIAIYTVSDCTAKPGCPVGYSKNYPRPRYDATETQNDTVAGGLTNSDSTQTQNDRVTGAHLSSVVV
;
A
#
# COMPACT_ATOMS: atom_id res chain seq x y z
N MET A 1 26.40 -1.42 2.54
CA MET A 1 25.90 -0.98 1.22
C MET A 1 24.92 -2.04 0.75
N VAL A 2 23.68 -1.67 0.45
CA VAL A 2 22.64 -2.62 -0.04
C VAL A 2 23.06 -3.14 -1.42
N ASP A 3 23.00 -4.44 -1.68
CA ASP A 3 23.34 -5.01 -2.99
C ASP A 3 22.22 -4.80 -4.04
N GLY A 4 22.48 -5.12 -5.31
CA GLY A 4 21.51 -4.90 -6.40
C GLY A 4 20.27 -5.79 -6.33
N LEU A 5 20.43 -7.02 -5.84
CA LEU A 5 19.35 -7.99 -5.71
C LEU A 5 18.41 -7.61 -4.57
N SER A 6 18.95 -7.22 -3.41
CA SER A 6 18.18 -6.67 -2.28
C SER A 6 17.33 -5.48 -2.70
N CYS A 7 17.89 -4.56 -3.49
CA CYS A 7 17.14 -3.42 -4.01
C CYS A 7 16.01 -3.80 -4.97
N PHE A 8 16.23 -4.81 -5.82
CA PHE A 8 15.18 -5.35 -6.69
C PHE A 8 14.00 -5.89 -5.87
N TRP A 9 14.26 -6.70 -4.84
CA TRP A 9 13.21 -7.29 -4.00
C TRP A 9 12.44 -6.25 -3.20
N VAL A 10 13.12 -5.31 -2.54
CA VAL A 10 12.47 -4.25 -1.77
C VAL A 10 11.59 -3.39 -2.69
N THR A 11 12.10 -3.01 -3.86
CA THR A 11 11.33 -2.21 -4.82
C THR A 11 10.10 -2.97 -5.33
N LEU A 12 10.22 -4.28 -5.59
CA LEU A 12 9.09 -5.11 -6.00
C LEU A 12 8.01 -5.16 -4.91
N GLN A 13 8.39 -5.33 -3.65
CA GLN A 13 7.45 -5.30 -2.53
C GLN A 13 6.81 -3.93 -2.32
N VAL A 14 7.54 -2.83 -2.54
CA VAL A 14 6.99 -1.47 -2.53
C VAL A 14 5.89 -1.33 -3.59
N VAL A 15 6.17 -1.74 -4.84
CA VAL A 15 5.20 -1.68 -5.93
C VAL A 15 3.96 -2.53 -5.61
N GLN A 16 4.15 -3.75 -5.10
CA GLN A 16 3.04 -4.61 -4.68
C GLN A 16 2.19 -3.96 -3.59
N ALA A 17 2.82 -3.44 -2.54
CA ALA A 17 2.14 -2.82 -1.41
C ALA A 17 1.34 -1.57 -1.84
N GLU A 18 1.93 -0.69 -2.63
CA GLU A 18 1.29 0.52 -3.15
C GLU A 18 0.13 0.19 -4.10
N ALA A 19 0.30 -0.77 -5.00
CA ALA A 19 -0.72 -1.15 -5.96
C ALA A 19 -1.96 -1.73 -5.27
N VAL A 20 -1.75 -2.69 -4.35
CA VAL A 20 -2.85 -3.32 -3.61
C VAL A 20 -3.50 -2.32 -2.65
N ARG A 21 -2.72 -1.47 -1.96
CA ARG A 21 -3.28 -0.36 -1.17
C ARG A 21 -4.19 0.51 -2.02
N THR A 22 -3.69 1.01 -3.15
CA THR A 22 -4.46 1.92 -4.02
C THR A 22 -5.77 1.28 -4.49
N GLY A 23 -5.74 0.01 -4.89
CA GLY A 23 -6.93 -0.75 -5.28
C GLY A 23 -7.91 -0.95 -4.13
N CYS A 24 -7.44 -1.46 -2.99
CA CYS A 24 -8.28 -1.75 -1.84
C CYS A 24 -8.93 -0.48 -1.27
N GLU A 25 -8.14 0.58 -1.14
CA GLU A 25 -8.64 1.88 -0.73
C GLU A 25 -9.71 2.40 -1.70
N SER A 26 -9.48 2.30 -3.01
CA SER A 26 -10.48 2.69 -4.01
C SER A 26 -11.80 1.95 -3.82
N PHE A 27 -11.76 0.63 -3.73
CA PHE A 27 -12.96 -0.16 -3.49
C PHE A 27 -13.68 0.23 -2.19
N ARG A 28 -12.93 0.48 -1.10
CA ARG A 28 -13.53 0.96 0.16
C ARG A 28 -14.16 2.34 0.00
N ARG A 29 -13.56 3.25 -0.78
CA ARG A 29 -14.17 4.56 -1.07
C ARG A 29 -15.52 4.42 -1.77
N TRP A 30 -15.64 3.48 -2.71
CA TRP A 30 -16.84 3.23 -3.51
C TRP A 30 -17.96 2.45 -2.79
N ARG A 31 -17.88 2.23 -1.46
CA ARG A 31 -18.96 1.56 -0.71
C ARG A 31 -20.26 2.35 -0.64
N SER A 32 -20.19 3.69 -0.65
CA SER A 32 -21.32 4.59 -0.44
C SER A 32 -21.74 5.36 -1.70
N TYR A 33 -21.14 5.05 -2.84
CA TYR A 33 -21.28 5.82 -4.08
C TYR A 33 -21.70 4.93 -5.24
N LEU A 34 -22.37 5.54 -6.21
CA LEU A 34 -22.68 5.00 -7.52
C LEU A 34 -22.19 5.97 -8.59
N ASP A 35 -21.63 5.46 -9.67
CA ASP A 35 -21.33 6.26 -10.86
C ASP A 35 -22.59 6.48 -11.72
N GLU A 36 -22.47 7.24 -12.80
CA GLU A 36 -23.57 7.52 -13.75
C GLU A 36 -24.12 6.24 -14.42
N GLY A 37 -23.31 5.18 -14.49
CA GLY A 37 -23.69 3.87 -15.01
C GLY A 37 -24.35 2.96 -13.98
N GLY A 38 -24.47 3.38 -12.72
CA GLY A 38 -25.01 2.57 -11.64
C GLY A 38 -24.03 1.54 -11.06
N HIS A 39 -22.72 1.68 -11.32
CA HIS A 39 -21.69 0.86 -10.68
C HIS A 39 -21.22 1.51 -9.38
N GLY A 40 -21.01 0.70 -8.36
CA GLY A 40 -20.58 1.18 -7.05
C GLY A 40 -21.11 0.28 -5.95
N HIS A 41 -21.36 0.85 -4.77
CA HIS A 41 -21.74 0.09 -3.57
C HIS A 41 -20.84 -1.13 -3.34
N THR A 42 -19.53 -0.91 -3.39
CA THR A 42 -18.58 -2.00 -3.18
C THR A 42 -18.59 -2.43 -1.71
N MET A 43 -19.03 -3.67 -1.45
CA MET A 43 -19.24 -4.19 -0.09
C MET A 43 -18.21 -5.24 0.36
N GLY A 44 -17.20 -5.50 -0.45
CA GLY A 44 -16.17 -6.49 -0.10
C GLY A 44 -14.93 -6.37 -0.96
N VAL A 45 -13.78 -6.52 -0.33
CA VAL A 45 -12.47 -6.49 -1.00
C VAL A 45 -11.61 -7.58 -0.43
N LEU A 46 -11.29 -8.59 -1.23
CA LEU A 46 -10.38 -9.67 -0.88
C LEU A 46 -9.20 -9.61 -1.84
N TYR A 47 -8.02 -9.24 -1.36
CA TYR A 47 -6.83 -9.23 -2.22
C TYR A 47 -6.31 -10.67 -2.41
N TRP A 48 -5.87 -10.95 -3.64
CA TRP A 48 -5.16 -12.20 -3.94
C TRP A 48 -3.65 -11.97 -3.75
N GLN A 49 -2.92 -12.72 -2.92
CA GLN A 49 -3.34 -13.81 -2.01
C GLN A 49 -2.80 -13.57 -0.60
N LEU A 50 -3.26 -14.33 0.39
CA LEU A 50 -2.80 -14.17 1.77
C LEU A 50 -1.36 -14.71 1.96
N ASN A 51 -1.16 -16.01 1.77
CA ASN A 51 0.08 -16.71 2.10
C ASN A 51 0.69 -17.47 0.92
N ASP A 52 1.94 -17.89 1.08
CA ASP A 52 2.63 -18.82 0.17
C ASP A 52 2.64 -20.25 0.68
N ILE A 53 2.70 -21.19 -0.26
CA ILE A 53 2.88 -22.62 -0.01
C ILE A 53 4.35 -23.07 -0.13
N TRP A 54 5.20 -22.29 -0.79
CA TRP A 54 6.65 -22.52 -0.94
C TRP A 54 7.40 -21.21 -1.23
N GLN A 55 8.73 -21.23 -1.31
CA GLN A 55 9.53 -20.06 -1.66
C GLN A 55 9.53 -19.81 -3.17
N ALA A 56 8.67 -18.89 -3.62
CA ALA A 56 8.65 -18.40 -5.00
C ALA A 56 8.07 -16.97 -5.08
N PRO A 57 8.30 -16.25 -6.18
CA PRO A 57 7.56 -15.03 -6.46
C PRO A 57 6.06 -15.32 -6.55
N SER A 58 5.25 -14.54 -5.86
CA SER A 58 3.79 -14.71 -5.78
C SER A 58 3.12 -13.39 -5.40
N TRP A 59 1.79 -13.39 -5.41
CA TRP A 59 0.96 -12.28 -4.94
C TRP A 59 0.72 -12.27 -3.43
N SER A 60 1.38 -13.16 -2.66
CA SER A 60 1.15 -13.26 -1.23
C SER A 60 1.55 -11.98 -0.50
N SER A 61 0.95 -11.75 0.67
CA SER A 61 1.44 -10.77 1.65
C SER A 61 2.25 -11.44 2.77
N ILE A 62 2.10 -12.75 2.95
CA ILE A 62 2.82 -13.58 3.92
C ILE A 62 3.63 -14.62 3.16
N GLU A 63 4.94 -14.61 3.35
CA GLU A 63 5.87 -15.57 2.75
C GLU A 63 5.72 -16.97 3.35
N TYR A 64 6.30 -17.95 2.68
CA TYR A 64 6.46 -19.28 3.25
C TYR A 64 7.26 -19.19 4.55
N GLY A 65 6.76 -19.81 5.62
CA GLY A 65 7.32 -19.67 6.97
C GLY A 65 6.73 -18.52 7.80
N GLY A 66 5.77 -17.76 7.26
CA GLY A 66 4.98 -16.80 8.03
C GLY A 66 5.55 -15.38 8.12
N ARG A 67 6.66 -15.10 7.44
CA ARG A 67 7.25 -13.75 7.38
C ARG A 67 6.32 -12.79 6.64
N TRP A 68 6.13 -11.60 7.20
CA TRP A 68 5.32 -10.57 6.57
C TRP A 68 6.12 -9.84 5.48
N LYS A 69 5.54 -9.75 4.28
CA LYS A 69 5.97 -8.80 3.25
C LYS A 69 5.46 -7.39 3.58
N MET A 70 6.02 -6.38 2.93
CA MET A 70 5.57 -4.98 3.05
C MET A 70 4.05 -4.85 2.85
N LEU A 71 3.48 -5.60 1.90
CA LEU A 71 2.04 -5.63 1.66
C LEU A 71 1.21 -5.92 2.92
N HIS A 72 1.66 -6.82 3.79
CA HIS A 72 0.86 -7.19 4.97
C HIS A 72 0.84 -6.07 6.03
N TYR A 73 1.93 -5.31 6.14
CA TYR A 73 1.97 -4.10 6.97
C TYR A 73 1.05 -3.01 6.42
N PHE A 74 0.95 -2.90 5.10
CA PHE A 74 0.01 -1.99 4.44
C PHE A 74 -1.43 -2.45 4.63
N ALA A 75 -1.71 -3.76 4.56
CA ALA A 75 -3.04 -4.32 4.76
C ALA A 75 -3.61 -4.00 6.13
N LYS A 76 -2.78 -4.05 7.17
CA LYS A 76 -3.17 -3.61 8.52
C LYS A 76 -3.64 -2.14 8.55
N LYS A 77 -3.07 -1.27 7.70
CA LYS A 77 -3.44 0.14 7.60
C LYS A 77 -4.68 0.34 6.72
N PHE A 78 -4.68 -0.16 5.49
CA PHE A 78 -5.78 0.07 4.55
C PHE A 78 -7.06 -0.74 4.86
N TYR A 79 -7.00 -1.70 5.78
CA TYR A 79 -8.19 -2.34 6.39
C TYR A 79 -8.47 -1.88 7.82
N SER A 80 -7.88 -0.76 8.27
CA SER A 80 -8.27 -0.16 9.55
C SER A 80 -9.75 0.23 9.53
N PRO A 81 -10.49 0.06 10.66
CA PRO A 81 -11.92 0.39 10.73
C PRO A 81 -12.22 1.83 10.31
N VAL A 82 -11.34 2.76 10.71
CA VAL A 82 -11.36 4.14 10.23
C VAL A 82 -10.12 4.38 9.38
N LEU A 83 -10.30 4.94 8.18
CA LEU A 83 -9.24 5.12 7.20
C LEU A 83 -9.37 6.49 6.52
N VAL A 84 -8.28 7.24 6.47
CA VAL A 84 -8.13 8.36 5.54
C VAL A 84 -7.60 7.82 4.22
N SER A 85 -8.34 8.01 3.14
CA SER A 85 -7.98 7.56 1.81
C SER A 85 -7.89 8.74 0.84
N PRO A 86 -6.73 9.41 0.82
CA PRO A 86 -6.49 10.49 -0.12
C PRO A 86 -6.13 9.91 -1.49
N PHE A 87 -6.69 10.47 -2.56
CA PHE A 87 -6.20 10.23 -3.90
C PHE A 87 -6.05 11.54 -4.65
N SER A 88 -5.01 11.62 -5.46
CA SER A 88 -4.72 12.78 -6.27
C SER A 88 -4.88 12.42 -7.73
N ASN A 89 -5.68 13.19 -8.45
CA ASN A 89 -5.66 13.20 -9.91
C ASN A 89 -4.73 14.35 -10.38
N LYS A 90 -4.68 14.65 -11.67
CA LYS A 90 -3.74 15.69 -12.19
C LYS A 90 -4.07 17.12 -11.72
N THR A 91 -5.30 17.37 -11.26
CA THR A 91 -5.80 18.73 -10.99
C THR A 91 -6.29 18.90 -9.56
N HIS A 92 -6.75 17.84 -8.91
CA HIS A 92 -7.36 17.87 -7.59
C HIS A 92 -6.81 16.75 -6.71
N LEU A 93 -6.63 17.08 -5.43
CA LEU A 93 -6.57 16.15 -4.33
C LEU A 93 -7.98 15.95 -3.79
N THR A 94 -8.42 14.71 -3.69
CA THR A 94 -9.68 14.36 -3.05
C THR A 94 -9.40 13.43 -1.87
N VAL A 95 -9.97 13.75 -0.71
CA VAL A 95 -9.77 12.99 0.51
C VAL A 95 -11.08 12.36 0.93
N PHE A 96 -11.10 11.03 0.99
CA PHE A 96 -12.20 10.28 1.56
C PHE A 96 -11.86 9.83 2.98
N ILE A 97 -12.86 9.73 3.83
CA ILE A 97 -12.76 9.06 5.12
C ILE A 97 -13.73 7.87 5.10
N VAL A 98 -13.20 6.68 5.32
CA VAL A 98 -14.00 5.47 5.48
C VAL A 98 -14.17 5.21 6.96
N ASN A 99 -15.40 5.01 7.40
CA ASN A 99 -15.77 4.66 8.76
C ASN A 99 -16.57 3.36 8.75
N ASP A 100 -15.94 2.26 9.14
CA ASP A 100 -16.59 0.96 9.28
C ASP A 100 -17.31 0.80 10.63
N GLU A 101 -17.11 1.73 11.58
CA GLU A 101 -17.79 1.71 12.87
C GLU A 101 -19.29 1.97 12.72
N LEU A 102 -20.08 1.39 13.63
CA LEU A 102 -21.54 1.52 13.62
C LEU A 102 -22.03 2.86 14.19
N SER A 103 -21.13 3.64 14.79
CA SER A 103 -21.41 4.99 15.29
C SER A 103 -20.73 6.05 14.42
N PRO A 104 -21.36 7.22 14.24
CA PRO A 104 -20.72 8.35 13.59
C PRO A 104 -19.56 8.87 14.44
N LEU A 105 -18.58 9.49 13.78
CA LEU A 105 -17.49 10.23 14.44
C LEU A 105 -17.84 11.73 14.39
N GLU A 106 -18.22 12.31 15.52
CA GLU A 106 -18.78 13.67 15.56
C GLU A 106 -17.74 14.79 15.70
N LYS A 107 -16.57 14.50 16.25
CA LYS A 107 -15.56 15.47 16.66
C LYS A 107 -14.22 15.18 16.04
N VAL A 108 -14.18 15.25 14.71
CA VAL A 108 -13.02 14.80 13.93
C VAL A 108 -12.29 15.99 13.31
N SER A 109 -10.97 16.01 13.44
CA SER A 109 -10.08 16.91 12.72
C SER A 109 -9.29 16.13 11.68
N LEU A 110 -9.55 16.42 10.40
CA LEU A 110 -8.69 16.00 9.29
C LEU A 110 -7.59 17.05 9.10
N LYS A 111 -6.33 16.66 9.28
CA LYS A 111 -5.18 17.53 9.05
C LYS A 111 -4.42 17.08 7.81
N ILE A 112 -4.06 18.04 6.97
CA ILE A 112 -3.27 17.87 5.76
C ILE A 112 -1.98 18.65 5.92
N PHE A 113 -0.86 17.96 5.82
CA PHE A 113 0.46 18.55 5.97
C PHE A 113 1.19 18.51 4.64
N SER A 114 1.78 19.64 4.26
CA SER A 114 2.73 19.73 3.15
C SER A 114 4.14 19.76 3.72
N GLN A 115 4.99 18.82 3.29
CA GLN A 115 6.33 18.67 3.85
C GLN A 115 7.36 18.38 2.75
N LYS A 116 8.51 19.04 2.84
CA LYS A 116 9.66 18.80 1.96
C LYS A 116 10.35 17.49 2.29
N TRP A 117 10.92 16.84 1.28
CA TRP A 117 11.82 15.70 1.49
C TRP A 117 13.09 16.05 2.28
N THR A 118 13.47 17.32 2.29
CA THR A 118 14.69 17.85 2.93
C THR A 118 14.47 18.34 4.37
N SER A 119 13.24 18.30 4.89
CA SER A 119 12.90 18.91 6.19
C SER A 119 11.96 18.02 7.00
N PHE A 120 12.18 17.96 8.31
CA PHE A 120 11.24 17.34 9.26
C PHE A 120 10.10 18.27 9.68
N VAL A 121 10.17 19.55 9.32
CA VAL A 121 9.15 20.55 9.66
C VAL A 121 8.19 20.70 8.47
N PRO A 122 6.87 20.51 8.67
CA PRO A 122 5.87 20.82 7.64
C PRO A 122 5.92 22.30 7.23
N GLU A 123 5.84 22.57 5.94
CA GLU A 123 5.77 23.93 5.36
C GLU A 123 4.40 24.56 5.59
N ASN A 124 3.35 23.74 5.52
CA ASN A 124 1.98 24.18 5.73
C ASN A 124 1.15 23.06 6.37
N THR A 125 0.16 23.45 7.18
CA THR A 125 -0.83 22.56 7.78
C THR A 125 -2.22 23.16 7.54
N THR A 126 -3.11 22.39 6.94
CA THR A 126 -4.53 22.75 6.78
C THR A 126 -5.37 21.76 7.58
N ALA A 127 -6.36 22.25 8.33
CA ALA A 127 -7.22 21.41 9.15
C ALA A 127 -8.69 21.64 8.82
N PHE A 128 -9.47 20.57 8.86
CA PHE A 128 -10.91 20.57 8.63
C PHE A 128 -11.60 19.85 9.78
N GLU A 129 -12.55 20.51 10.42
CA GLU A 129 -13.44 19.89 11.40
C GLU A 129 -14.64 19.28 10.68
N LEU A 130 -14.90 18.00 10.94
CA LEU A 130 -15.82 17.18 10.16
C LEU A 130 -16.63 16.25 11.07
N VAL A 131 -17.79 15.84 10.57
CA VAL A 131 -18.57 14.72 11.10
C VAL A 131 -18.52 13.59 10.08
N VAL A 132 -18.08 12.41 10.49
CA VAL A 132 -17.98 11.24 9.60
C VAL A 132 -19.14 10.30 9.89
N PRO A 133 -20.04 10.03 8.93
CA PRO A 133 -21.17 9.15 9.15
C PRO A 133 -20.75 7.71 9.46
N ALA A 134 -21.57 6.99 10.23
CA ALA A 134 -21.37 5.58 10.54
C ALA A 134 -21.40 4.70 9.29
N ALA A 135 -20.67 3.59 9.30
CA ALA A 135 -20.73 2.52 8.31
C ALA A 135 -20.72 3.01 6.84
N SER A 136 -19.90 4.01 6.54
CA SER A 136 -19.93 4.73 5.27
C SER A 136 -18.54 5.11 4.77
N SER A 137 -18.48 5.52 3.50
CA SER A 137 -17.38 6.30 2.96
C SER A 137 -17.88 7.72 2.71
N PHE A 138 -17.10 8.70 3.16
CA PHE A 138 -17.44 10.12 3.13
C PHE A 138 -16.35 10.91 2.41
N GLU A 139 -16.70 11.57 1.32
CA GLU A 139 -15.85 12.54 0.63
C GLU A 139 -15.72 13.79 1.50
N ALA A 140 -14.57 13.92 2.17
CA ALA A 140 -14.34 14.95 3.17
C ALA A 140 -14.01 16.30 2.54
N VAL A 141 -13.04 16.31 1.61
CA VAL A 141 -12.57 17.53 0.95
C VAL A 141 -12.09 17.27 -0.48
N ILE A 142 -12.30 18.26 -1.35
CA ILE A 142 -11.69 18.36 -2.68
C ILE A 142 -10.89 19.66 -2.72
N ILE A 143 -9.60 19.57 -3.06
CA ILE A 143 -8.67 20.70 -3.07
C ILE A 143 -7.94 20.74 -4.43
N PRO A 144 -7.99 21.85 -5.18
CA PRO A 144 -7.16 22.02 -6.37
C PRO A 144 -5.68 21.91 -6.02
N LEU A 145 -4.92 21.07 -6.73
CA LEU A 145 -3.51 20.83 -6.40
C LEU A 145 -2.67 22.11 -6.43
N ASP A 146 -2.92 23.01 -7.37
CA ASP A 146 -2.18 24.28 -7.48
C ASP A 146 -2.35 25.14 -6.22
N SER A 147 -3.51 25.09 -5.59
CA SER A 147 -3.77 25.83 -4.34
C SER A 147 -2.95 25.32 -3.15
N LEU A 148 -2.52 24.05 -3.17
CA LEU A 148 -1.66 23.48 -2.13
C LEU A 148 -0.25 24.06 -2.18
N TRP A 149 0.20 24.48 -3.37
CA TRP A 149 1.56 24.95 -3.60
C TRP A 149 1.69 26.48 -3.58
N ASN A 150 0.63 27.21 -3.96
CA ASN A 150 0.65 28.67 -4.16
C ASN A 150 1.18 29.51 -2.99
N THR A 151 1.05 29.04 -1.75
CA THR A 151 1.50 29.76 -0.54
C THR A 151 2.80 29.21 0.05
N SER A 152 3.39 28.19 -0.59
CA SER A 152 4.49 27.41 -0.04
C SER A 152 5.72 27.46 -0.94
N SER A 153 6.90 27.26 -0.36
CA SER A 153 8.13 27.03 -1.13
C SER A 153 8.26 25.57 -1.60
N CYS A 154 7.13 24.92 -1.87
CA CYS A 154 7.02 23.53 -2.26
C CYS A 154 6.55 23.39 -3.71
N SER A 155 7.08 22.35 -4.37
CA SER A 155 6.56 21.83 -5.63
C SER A 155 6.16 20.35 -5.49
N SER A 156 5.44 19.83 -6.49
CA SER A 156 5.01 18.42 -6.53
C SER A 156 6.16 17.40 -6.48
N THR A 157 7.38 17.80 -6.84
CA THR A 157 8.59 16.98 -6.81
C THR A 157 9.40 17.13 -5.53
N GLU A 158 9.32 18.30 -4.88
CA GLU A 158 10.10 18.61 -3.66
C GLU A 158 9.37 18.21 -2.38
N CYS A 159 8.06 18.06 -2.46
CA CYS A 159 7.20 17.85 -1.31
C CYS A 159 6.24 16.69 -1.50
N PHE A 160 5.82 16.15 -0.36
CA PHE A 160 4.78 15.15 -0.25
C PHE A 160 3.69 15.65 0.70
N LEU A 161 2.54 14.99 0.63
CA LEU A 161 1.42 15.27 1.51
C LEU A 161 1.22 14.09 2.45
N TRP A 162 0.98 14.40 3.72
CA TRP A 162 0.57 13.39 4.70
C TRP A 162 -0.61 13.88 5.52
N PHE A 163 -1.35 12.92 6.08
CA PHE A 163 -2.67 13.15 6.61
C PHE A 163 -2.83 12.48 7.97
N THR A 164 -3.45 13.19 8.91
CA THR A 164 -3.93 12.61 10.17
C THR A 164 -5.42 12.84 10.33
N LEU A 165 -6.04 11.90 11.04
CA LEU A 165 -7.42 12.01 11.49
C LEU A 165 -7.41 11.88 13.00
N GLU A 166 -7.80 12.92 13.70
CA GLU A 166 -7.70 12.99 15.15
C GLU A 166 -9.03 13.41 15.76
N ASP A 167 -9.28 12.99 16.99
CA ASP A 167 -10.38 13.52 17.80
C ASP A 167 -10.04 14.95 18.26
N THR A 168 -10.95 15.91 18.06
CA THR A 168 -10.68 17.33 18.34
C THR A 168 -10.53 17.64 19.83
N LEU A 169 -11.01 16.78 20.72
CA LEU A 169 -10.94 16.98 22.17
C LEU A 169 -9.68 16.37 22.78
N THR A 170 -9.35 15.15 22.35
CA THR A 170 -8.27 14.35 22.94
C THR A 170 -6.97 14.40 22.14
N ALA A 171 -7.03 14.89 20.88
CA ALA A 171 -5.96 14.79 19.89
C ALA A 171 -5.49 13.34 19.64
N PHE A 172 -6.33 12.35 19.98
CA PHE A 172 -6.01 10.94 19.77
C PHE A 172 -6.19 10.59 18.29
N PRO A 173 -5.24 9.87 17.66
CA PRO A 173 -5.36 9.45 16.27
C PRO A 173 -6.48 8.41 16.11
N LEU A 174 -7.46 8.73 15.26
CA LEU A 174 -8.61 7.88 14.95
C LEU A 174 -8.34 6.91 13.79
N ALA A 175 -7.37 7.23 12.92
CA ALA A 175 -6.99 6.41 11.78
C ALA A 175 -5.46 6.31 11.65
N PRO A 176 -4.92 5.30 10.96
CA PRO A 176 -3.52 5.29 10.56
C PRO A 176 -3.19 6.50 9.70
N GLU A 177 -1.95 7.00 9.80
CA GLU A 177 -1.47 8.07 8.93
C GLU A 177 -1.52 7.64 7.46
N ALA A 178 -1.97 8.55 6.60
CA ALA A 178 -1.98 8.37 5.15
C ALA A 178 -1.01 9.34 4.48
N TYR A 179 -0.66 9.07 3.22
CA TYR A 179 0.15 9.97 2.41
C TYR A 179 -0.26 9.94 0.93
N VAL A 180 0.10 11.01 0.23
CA VAL A 180 0.03 11.10 -1.23
C VAL A 180 1.37 11.62 -1.75
N LEU A 181 1.82 11.02 -2.85
CA LEU A 181 2.96 11.48 -3.62
C LEU A 181 2.44 12.26 -4.83
N PRO A 182 2.55 13.61 -4.86
CA PRO A 182 1.99 14.42 -5.93
C PRO A 182 2.68 14.18 -7.29
N ALA A 183 3.96 13.81 -7.27
CA ALA A 183 4.71 13.37 -8.44
C ALA A 183 5.14 11.90 -8.29
N ARG A 184 5.51 11.30 -9.42
CA ARG A 184 6.16 9.98 -9.41
C ARG A 184 7.43 10.05 -8.58
N LEU A 185 7.66 9.05 -7.73
CA LEU A 185 8.81 9.01 -6.83
C LEU A 185 10.16 9.08 -7.58
N ALA A 186 10.24 8.53 -8.80
CA ALA A 186 11.42 8.62 -9.65
C ALA A 186 11.79 10.06 -10.08
N ASN A 187 10.83 11.00 -10.01
CA ASN A 187 11.03 12.41 -10.31
C ASN A 187 11.10 13.27 -9.03
N ALA A 188 10.90 12.67 -7.85
CA ALA A 188 10.95 13.40 -6.59
C ALA A 188 12.40 13.70 -6.21
N THR A 189 12.64 14.84 -5.57
CA THR A 189 13.96 15.24 -5.08
C THR A 189 14.24 14.60 -3.73
N LEU A 190 14.27 13.27 -3.71
CA LEU A 190 14.58 12.50 -2.50
C LEU A 190 16.02 12.76 -2.06
N VAL A 191 16.19 13.03 -0.77
CA VAL A 191 17.50 13.06 -0.14
C VAL A 191 17.83 11.65 0.35
N GLN A 192 19.09 11.25 0.24
CA GLN A 192 19.53 10.01 0.87
C GLN A 192 19.46 10.16 2.39
N ALA A 193 18.80 9.21 3.04
CA ALA A 193 18.61 9.21 4.48
C ALA A 193 19.47 8.10 5.11
N THR A 194 20.27 8.47 6.10
CA THR A 194 20.98 7.50 6.94
C THR A 194 20.05 7.09 8.07
N ILE A 195 19.66 5.81 8.11
CA ILE A 195 18.82 5.26 9.18
C ILE A 195 19.64 4.33 10.05
N LYS A 196 19.51 4.45 11.37
CA LYS A 196 20.23 3.62 12.35
C LYS A 196 19.31 3.13 13.44
N VAL A 197 19.57 1.93 13.94
CA VAL A 197 19.02 1.44 15.20
C VAL A 197 19.81 2.08 16.34
N VAL A 198 19.19 2.98 17.09
CA VAL A 198 19.80 3.68 18.24
C VAL A 198 19.90 2.73 19.43
N SER A 199 18.84 1.99 19.71
CA SER A 199 18.81 1.02 20.79
C SER A 199 17.72 -0.01 20.60
N VAL A 200 17.96 -1.20 21.16
CA VAL A 200 16.99 -2.28 21.30
C VAL A 200 16.86 -2.57 22.79
N THR A 201 15.63 -2.60 23.30
CA THR A 201 15.37 -2.87 24.72
C THR A 201 14.31 -3.95 24.85
N GLY A 202 14.58 -4.96 25.68
CA GLY A 202 13.68 -6.08 25.91
C GLY A 202 14.46 -7.35 26.31
N PRO A 203 13.80 -8.51 26.33
CA PRO A 203 12.37 -8.68 26.08
C PRO A 203 11.51 -7.96 27.13
N LEU A 204 10.47 -7.27 26.68
CA LEU A 204 9.34 -6.81 27.47
C LEU A 204 8.34 -7.97 27.57
N PHE A 205 7.82 -8.22 28.76
CA PHE A 205 6.92 -9.34 29.03
C PHE A 205 5.50 -8.83 29.31
N ALA A 206 4.52 -9.48 28.68
CA ALA A 206 3.16 -9.58 29.19
C ALA A 206 2.89 -11.08 29.38
N ASP A 207 2.23 -11.47 30.46
CA ASP A 207 1.96 -12.88 30.77
C ASP A 207 1.30 -13.58 29.57
N HIS A 208 1.86 -14.71 29.14
CA HIS A 208 1.39 -15.52 27.99
C HIS A 208 1.47 -14.89 26.59
N GLU A 209 2.22 -13.79 26.42
CA GLU A 209 2.40 -13.13 25.11
C GLU A 209 3.80 -13.43 24.50
N PRO A 210 3.96 -13.32 23.16
CA PRO A 210 5.28 -13.36 22.50
C PRO A 210 6.23 -12.30 23.08
N TYR A 211 7.53 -12.62 23.07
CA TYR A 211 8.59 -11.68 23.44
C TYR A 211 8.51 -10.41 22.59
N SER A 212 8.57 -9.25 23.22
CA SER A 212 8.48 -7.95 22.55
C SER A 212 9.72 -7.10 22.83
N TYR A 213 10.31 -6.51 21.80
CA TYR A 213 11.51 -5.68 21.89
C TYR A 213 11.21 -4.30 21.35
N LYS A 214 11.49 -3.27 22.13
CA LYS A 214 11.41 -1.87 21.70
C LYS A 214 12.64 -1.52 20.88
N VAL A 215 12.44 -1.15 19.62
CA VAL A 215 13.48 -0.75 18.67
C VAL A 215 13.34 0.75 18.42
N ASN A 216 14.36 1.51 18.81
CA ASN A 216 14.42 2.96 18.56
C ASN A 216 15.26 3.22 17.32
N LEU A 217 14.67 3.89 16.34
CA LEU A 217 15.30 4.27 15.07
C LEU A 217 15.60 5.76 15.07
N PHE A 218 16.72 6.13 14.45
CA PHE A 218 17.07 7.50 14.12
C PHE A 218 17.29 7.65 12.63
N THR A 219 16.90 8.80 12.08
CA THR A 219 17.28 9.22 10.73
C THR A 219 17.66 10.69 10.66
N ASP A 220 18.56 11.02 9.73
CA ASP A 220 19.01 12.38 9.45
C ASP A 220 18.14 13.13 8.44
N ASN A 221 17.35 12.44 7.61
CA ASN A 221 16.46 13.00 6.59
C ASN A 221 15.15 12.23 6.50
N VAL A 222 14.15 12.80 5.82
CA VAL A 222 12.90 12.07 5.54
C VAL A 222 13.20 10.86 4.66
N ALA A 223 12.67 9.70 5.04
CA ALA A 223 12.83 8.47 4.28
C ALA A 223 11.48 7.82 4.02
N ILE A 224 11.22 7.41 2.77
CA ILE A 224 9.99 6.71 2.42
C ILE A 224 10.25 5.21 2.19
N PHE A 225 9.25 4.39 2.55
CA PHE A 225 9.30 2.94 2.48
C PHE A 225 10.48 2.34 3.28
N VAL A 226 10.68 2.83 4.49
CA VAL A 226 11.69 2.29 5.40
C VAL A 226 11.33 0.85 5.73
N TRP A 227 12.18 -0.08 5.29
CA TRP A 227 11.99 -1.52 5.46
C TRP A 227 13.02 -2.06 6.44
N LEU A 228 12.53 -2.61 7.55
CA LEU A 228 13.31 -3.32 8.56
C LEU A 228 13.20 -4.82 8.29
N ASP A 229 14.33 -5.49 8.11
CA ASP A 229 14.40 -6.94 7.92
C ASP A 229 15.12 -7.57 9.12
N SER A 230 14.45 -8.50 9.81
CA SER A 230 15.02 -9.26 10.92
C SER A 230 15.89 -10.43 10.45
N GLN A 231 16.13 -10.55 9.14
CA GLN A 231 17.03 -11.50 8.48
C GLN A 231 16.66 -12.95 8.80
N HIS A 232 17.38 -13.60 9.71
CA HIS A 232 17.17 -14.99 10.08
C HIS A 232 16.24 -15.15 11.29
N LEU A 233 15.96 -14.06 12.03
CA LEU A 233 15.11 -14.12 13.22
C LEU A 233 13.64 -14.18 12.83
N SER A 234 12.94 -15.17 13.39
CA SER A 234 11.50 -15.33 13.24
C SER A 234 10.77 -14.26 14.05
N GLY A 235 9.86 -13.52 13.42
CA GLY A 235 9.08 -12.48 14.08
C GLY A 235 8.57 -11.43 13.12
N ARG A 236 8.00 -10.36 13.67
CA ARG A 236 7.47 -9.23 12.89
C ARG A 236 7.57 -7.92 13.66
N PHE A 237 7.68 -6.84 12.93
CA PHE A 237 7.63 -5.50 13.52
C PHE A 237 6.17 -5.05 13.74
N SER A 238 5.96 -4.04 14.58
CA SER A 238 4.65 -3.44 14.82
C SER A 238 4.17 -2.58 13.64
N ASP A 239 5.12 -2.02 12.89
CA ASP A 239 4.98 -1.18 11.71
C ASP A 239 6.23 -1.34 10.83
N ASN A 240 6.08 -1.35 9.51
CA ASN A 240 7.17 -1.49 8.55
C ASN A 240 6.77 -0.92 7.18
N GLY A 241 7.73 -0.65 6.30
CA GLY A 241 7.49 -0.03 5.00
C GLY A 241 6.91 1.40 5.11
N PHE A 242 7.14 2.08 6.22
CA PHE A 242 6.53 3.37 6.54
C PHE A 242 7.29 4.55 5.95
N LEU A 243 6.61 5.70 5.91
CA LEU A 243 7.21 7.02 5.73
C LEU A 243 7.76 7.52 7.08
N LEU A 244 9.07 7.69 7.17
CA LEU A 244 9.76 8.22 8.34
C LEU A 244 9.94 9.72 8.16
N ARG A 245 8.96 10.48 8.67
CA ARG A 245 8.84 11.94 8.54
C ARG A 245 9.44 12.74 9.72
N GLU A 246 9.95 12.03 10.72
CA GLU A 246 10.56 12.58 11.94
C GLU A 246 11.92 11.94 12.17
N SER A 247 12.79 12.62 12.92
CA SER A 247 14.15 12.15 13.19
C SER A 247 14.22 10.87 14.02
N ASN A 248 13.15 10.54 14.76
CA ASN A 248 13.10 9.37 15.62
C ASN A 248 11.79 8.62 15.43
N LYS A 249 11.84 7.29 15.45
CA LYS A 249 10.63 6.45 15.49
C LYS A 249 10.87 5.22 16.34
N VAL A 250 9.84 4.84 17.09
CA VAL A 250 9.83 3.62 17.87
C VAL A 250 8.97 2.59 17.16
N VAL A 251 9.49 1.38 17.01
CA VAL A 251 8.73 0.20 16.59
C VAL A 251 8.98 -0.94 17.58
N PHE A 252 8.08 -1.91 17.62
CA PHE A 252 8.25 -3.11 18.44
C PHE A 252 8.48 -4.33 17.55
N PHE A 253 9.47 -5.16 17.86
CA PHE A 253 9.66 -6.47 17.25
C PHE A 253 9.06 -7.54 18.16
N ARG A 254 8.20 -8.40 17.60
CA ARG A 254 7.52 -9.48 18.33
C ARG A 254 7.95 -10.83 17.78
N THR A 255 8.33 -11.73 18.68
CA THR A 255 8.78 -13.09 18.35
C THR A 255 8.37 -14.11 19.42
N ASN A 256 8.17 -15.36 19.01
CA ASN A 256 7.94 -16.49 19.92
C ASN A 256 9.27 -17.09 20.44
N GLU A 257 10.39 -16.71 19.84
CA GLU A 257 11.72 -17.22 20.16
C GLU A 257 12.45 -16.20 21.04
N LYS A 258 13.06 -16.67 22.13
CA LYS A 258 13.82 -15.80 23.01
C LYS A 258 15.14 -15.44 22.34
N VAL A 259 15.31 -14.17 22.00
CA VAL A 259 16.56 -13.61 21.42
C VAL A 259 17.18 -12.58 22.36
N SER A 260 18.50 -12.36 22.28
CA SER A 260 19.10 -11.24 23.02
C SER A 260 18.81 -9.90 22.33
N ALA A 261 18.83 -8.80 23.08
CA ALA A 261 18.62 -7.47 22.49
C ALA A 261 19.76 -7.10 21.53
N GLU A 262 20.98 -7.55 21.84
CA GLU A 262 22.17 -7.39 21.02
C GLU A 262 22.07 -8.17 19.71
N GLU A 263 21.68 -9.44 19.77
CA GLU A 263 21.46 -10.28 18.59
C GLU A 263 20.38 -9.71 17.68
N LEU A 264 19.25 -9.26 18.24
CA LEU A 264 18.22 -8.59 17.45
C LEU A 264 18.73 -7.30 16.81
N ARG A 265 19.47 -6.47 17.56
CA ARG A 265 20.04 -5.23 17.03
C ARG A 265 20.96 -5.52 15.83
N ASP A 266 21.84 -6.51 15.97
CA ASP A 266 22.85 -6.83 14.98
C ASP A 266 22.24 -7.56 13.75
N ALA A 267 21.09 -8.22 13.92
CA ALA A 267 20.35 -8.87 12.83
C ALA A 267 19.51 -7.89 11.98
N ILE A 268 19.11 -6.73 12.50
CA ILE A 268 18.26 -5.78 11.77
C ILE A 268 19.01 -5.15 10.60
N ALA A 269 18.59 -5.48 9.39
CA ALA A 269 18.97 -4.75 8.18
C ALA A 269 17.91 -3.71 7.84
N ILE A 270 18.35 -2.54 7.35
CA ILE A 270 17.47 -1.44 6.98
C ILE A 270 17.65 -1.13 5.50
N TYR A 271 16.53 -0.99 4.81
CA TYR A 271 16.47 -0.63 3.39
C TYR A 271 15.52 0.56 3.20
N THR A 272 15.86 1.42 2.25
CA THR A 272 15.00 2.53 1.82
C THR A 272 14.96 2.60 0.31
N VAL A 273 13.94 3.24 -0.27
CA VAL A 273 13.91 3.45 -1.72
C VAL A 273 15.05 4.36 -2.20
N SER A 274 15.44 5.35 -1.40
CA SER A 274 16.55 6.25 -1.75
C SER A 274 17.89 5.52 -1.84
N ASP A 275 18.13 4.49 -1.02
CA ASP A 275 19.31 3.62 -1.13
C ASP A 275 19.36 2.84 -2.46
N CYS A 276 18.19 2.59 -3.06
CA CYS A 276 18.05 1.79 -4.28
C CYS A 276 18.01 2.61 -5.57
N THR A 277 17.64 3.89 -5.49
CA THR A 277 17.64 4.82 -6.63
C THR A 277 18.98 5.52 -6.84
N ALA A 278 19.85 5.58 -5.82
CA ALA A 278 21.12 6.31 -5.86
C ALA A 278 22.27 5.60 -6.63
N LYS A 279 22.04 4.40 -7.21
CA LYS A 279 23.09 3.65 -7.91
C LYS A 279 23.24 4.05 -9.38
N PRO A 280 24.46 4.43 -9.83
CA PRO A 280 24.78 4.45 -11.26
C PRO A 280 24.67 3.01 -11.80
N GLY A 281 23.79 2.78 -12.78
CA GLY A 281 23.59 1.46 -13.39
C GLY A 281 22.31 0.72 -12.98
N CYS A 282 21.48 1.27 -12.09
CA CYS A 282 20.06 0.92 -12.10
C CYS A 282 19.51 1.43 -13.44
N PRO A 283 18.96 0.60 -14.34
CA PRO A 283 18.50 1.07 -15.64
C PRO A 283 17.30 2.02 -15.43
N VAL A 284 17.59 3.31 -15.32
CA VAL A 284 16.61 4.38 -15.44
C VAL A 284 16.27 4.48 -16.92
N GLY A 285 15.42 3.55 -17.37
CA GLY A 285 15.07 3.44 -18.78
C GLY A 285 14.79 2.01 -19.16
N TYR A 286 13.51 1.66 -19.24
CA TYR A 286 13.10 0.76 -20.31
C TYR A 286 13.58 1.39 -21.62
N SER A 287 14.56 0.74 -22.26
CA SER A 287 14.83 0.93 -23.67
C SER A 287 13.49 0.90 -24.41
N LYS A 288 13.15 1.98 -25.12
CA LYS A 288 11.94 2.13 -25.95
C LYS A 288 11.87 1.10 -27.12
N ASN A 289 12.76 0.11 -27.18
CA ASN A 289 12.94 -0.78 -28.32
C ASN A 289 12.25 -2.15 -28.20
N TYR A 290 11.37 -2.36 -27.22
CA TYR A 290 10.40 -3.45 -27.37
C TYR A 290 9.21 -2.93 -28.17
N PRO A 291 8.90 -3.50 -29.35
CA PRO A 291 7.69 -3.15 -30.07
C PRO A 291 6.50 -3.47 -29.15
N ARG A 292 5.76 -2.43 -28.75
CA ARG A 292 4.46 -2.62 -28.13
C ARG A 292 3.60 -3.41 -29.14
N PRO A 293 2.91 -4.48 -28.76
CA PRO A 293 1.86 -5.03 -29.61
C PRO A 293 0.89 -3.89 -29.92
N ARG A 294 0.84 -3.46 -31.19
CA ARG A 294 -0.26 -2.61 -31.66
C ARG A 294 -1.49 -3.51 -31.69
N TYR A 295 -2.36 -3.35 -30.71
CA TYR A 295 -3.75 -3.69 -30.93
C TYR A 295 -4.36 -2.50 -31.68
N ASP A 296 -4.34 -2.58 -33.01
CA ASP A 296 -5.18 -1.73 -33.85
C ASP A 296 -6.62 -2.21 -33.69
N ALA A 297 -7.41 -1.42 -32.98
CA ALA A 297 -8.84 -1.64 -32.83
C ALA A 297 -9.58 -1.10 -34.06
N THR A 298 -9.26 -1.61 -35.25
CA THR A 298 -10.07 -1.45 -36.47
C THR A 298 -9.60 -2.46 -37.52
N GLU A 299 -10.21 -3.65 -37.55
CA GLU A 299 -10.53 -4.32 -38.81
C GLU A 299 -11.54 -5.44 -38.56
N THR A 300 -12.76 -5.20 -39.06
CA THR A 300 -13.82 -6.18 -39.24
C THR A 300 -13.52 -7.11 -40.40
N GLN A 301 -14.13 -8.31 -40.31
CA GLN A 301 -14.54 -9.21 -41.39
C GLN A 301 -13.51 -10.19 -41.97
N ASN A 302 -13.96 -11.45 -41.90
CA ASN A 302 -13.69 -12.57 -42.80
C ASN A 302 -12.26 -13.09 -42.85
N ASP A 303 -12.06 -14.26 -42.25
CA ASP A 303 -11.66 -15.42 -43.07
C ASP A 303 -11.94 -16.73 -42.34
N THR A 304 -12.98 -17.41 -42.82
CA THR A 304 -13.15 -18.86 -42.74
C THR A 304 -11.95 -19.54 -43.41
N VAL A 305 -11.21 -20.36 -42.67
CA VAL A 305 -10.43 -21.45 -43.25
C VAL A 305 -10.75 -22.75 -42.52
N ALA A 306 -11.15 -23.70 -43.34
CA ALA A 306 -11.70 -24.99 -43.00
C ALA A 306 -10.70 -25.91 -42.30
N GLY A 307 -11.15 -26.53 -41.21
CA GLY A 307 -10.64 -27.79 -40.69
C GLY A 307 -11.80 -28.77 -40.62
N GLY A 308 -12.04 -29.47 -41.72
CA GLY A 308 -13.15 -30.40 -41.87
C GLY A 308 -13.01 -31.61 -40.94
N LEU A 309 -14.05 -31.84 -40.13
CA LEU A 309 -14.38 -33.16 -39.61
C LEU A 309 -15.75 -33.52 -40.18
N THR A 310 -15.72 -34.43 -41.15
CA THR A 310 -16.88 -35.05 -41.79
C THR A 310 -17.67 -35.84 -40.75
N ASN A 311 -18.86 -35.38 -40.41
CA ASN A 311 -19.88 -36.22 -39.79
C ASN A 311 -20.78 -36.77 -40.90
N SER A 312 -20.84 -38.09 -40.99
CA SER A 312 -21.83 -38.83 -41.76
C SER A 312 -23.22 -38.59 -41.18
N ASP A 313 -24.16 -38.22 -42.05
CA ASP A 313 -25.59 -38.12 -41.77
C ASP A 313 -26.16 -39.42 -41.18
N SER A 314 -26.95 -39.28 -40.12
CA SER A 314 -28.26 -39.92 -40.07
C SER A 314 -29.20 -39.20 -39.12
N THR A 315 -30.28 -38.76 -39.75
CA THR A 315 -31.56 -38.22 -39.30
C THR A 315 -32.21 -38.82 -38.05
N GLN A 316 -32.95 -37.93 -37.36
CA GLN A 316 -34.32 -38.07 -36.83
C GLN A 316 -34.59 -38.18 -35.30
N THR A 317 -35.34 -37.15 -34.86
CA THR A 317 -36.50 -37.12 -33.93
C THR A 317 -36.33 -37.18 -32.41
N GLN A 318 -36.68 -36.03 -31.80
CA GLN A 318 -37.54 -35.80 -30.62
C GLN A 318 -37.51 -36.80 -29.45
N ASN A 319 -37.16 -36.31 -28.26
CA ASN A 319 -38.11 -36.29 -27.13
C ASN A 319 -37.63 -35.46 -25.92
N ASP A 320 -38.64 -34.97 -25.20
CA ASP A 320 -38.65 -34.03 -24.09
C ASP A 320 -38.00 -34.50 -22.76
N ARG A 321 -37.76 -33.49 -21.92
CA ARG A 321 -37.75 -33.43 -20.43
C ARG A 321 -36.44 -33.66 -19.64
N VAL A 322 -36.03 -32.53 -19.02
CA VAL A 322 -35.87 -32.30 -17.56
C VAL A 322 -34.63 -32.86 -16.83
N THR A 323 -33.99 -31.92 -16.11
CA THR A 323 -33.08 -32.02 -14.93
C THR A 323 -31.64 -32.51 -15.10
N GLY A 324 -30.72 -31.62 -14.67
CA GLY A 324 -29.62 -32.00 -13.77
C GLY A 324 -28.27 -32.28 -14.40
N ALA A 325 -27.34 -31.33 -14.30
CA ALA A 325 -25.88 -31.52 -14.34
C ALA A 325 -25.29 -30.24 -13.70
N HIS A 326 -24.60 -30.22 -12.55
CA HIS A 326 -23.41 -30.98 -12.16
C HIS A 326 -22.43 -31.19 -13.31
N LEU A 327 -21.41 -30.32 -13.36
CA LEU A 327 -20.04 -30.57 -13.82
C LEU A 327 -19.23 -29.36 -13.30
N SER A 328 -18.52 -29.45 -12.17
CA SER A 328 -17.17 -30.02 -12.03
C SER A 328 -16.19 -29.58 -13.11
N SER A 329 -15.19 -28.82 -12.65
CA SER A 329 -13.78 -28.93 -13.05
C SER A 329 -13.43 -28.34 -14.43
N VAL A 330 -12.24 -27.84 -14.75
CA VAL A 330 -10.94 -27.60 -14.11
C VAL A 330 -10.06 -27.13 -15.29
N VAL A 331 -9.07 -26.26 -15.03
CA VAL A 331 -7.85 -26.03 -15.87
C VAL A 331 -8.09 -25.25 -17.18
N VAL A 332 -7.31 -24.22 -17.50
CA VAL A 332 -5.83 -24.05 -17.35
C VAL A 332 -5.48 -22.73 -16.69
#